data_AF-A0A7C3WJW8-F1
#
_entry.id   AF-A0A7C3WJW8-F1
#
_cell.length_a   1.000
_cell.length_b   1.000
_cell.length_c   1.000
_cell.angle_alpha   90.00
_cell.angle_beta   90.00
_cell.angle_gamma   90.00
#
_symmetry.space_group_name_H-M   'P 1'
#
loop_
_entity.id
_entity.type
_entity.pdbx_description
1 polymer ?
#
loop_
_entity_poly.entity_id
_entity_poly.type
_entity_poly.pdbx_seq_one_letter_code
_entity_poly.pdbx_strand_id
1 'polypeptide(L)'
;NTTPCIETAKAILEQAGYEVLVFHATGTGGRTMEHLISSGRIRGVLDITTTEWADELVGGVLRAGPERLEAAARTGVPAVIAPGCLDMVNFWAPETIPEKFQGRQFYRHNPNITLMRTTPEENRQLGQIFAQKLNQSRGLVAVLVPRQGFSMIDAPGGPFWWPEADQAFTDALRQNLRPDIPLEELDANINDPEFARRCAETLLALMRQAQPAG
;
A
#
# COMPACT_ATOMS: atom_id res chain seq x y z
N ASN A 1 -3.19 5.69 10.53
CA ASN A 1 -1.82 5.23 10.27
C ASN A 1 -1.18 5.85 9.02
N THR A 2 -1.94 6.14 7.95
CA THR A 2 -1.42 6.79 6.73
C THR A 2 -2.18 8.08 6.32
N THR A 3 -3.14 8.53 7.13
CA THR A 3 -4.00 9.68 6.83
C THR A 3 -3.23 10.96 6.45
N PRO A 4 -2.14 11.36 7.15
CA PRO A 4 -1.37 12.54 6.74
C PRO A 4 -0.85 12.48 5.30
N CYS A 5 -0.38 11.31 4.86
CA CYS A 5 0.06 11.08 3.49
C CYS A 5 -1.10 11.27 2.49
N ILE A 6 -2.25 10.67 2.78
CA ILE A 6 -3.45 10.75 1.93
C ILE A 6 -3.94 12.18 1.78
N GLU A 7 -4.06 12.94 2.87
CA GLU A 7 -4.55 14.33 2.82
C GLU A 7 -3.61 15.24 2.01
N THR A 8 -2.30 15.06 2.17
CA THR A 8 -1.30 15.82 1.41
C THR A 8 -1.38 15.49 -0.08
N ALA A 9 -1.41 14.20 -0.42
CA ALA A 9 -1.49 13.76 -1.81
C ALA A 9 -2.81 14.18 -2.48
N LYS A 10 -3.93 14.06 -1.76
CA LYS A 10 -5.25 14.50 -2.21
C LYS A 10 -5.25 15.97 -2.59
N ALA A 11 -4.73 16.84 -1.71
CA ALA A 11 -4.69 18.28 -1.98
C ALA A 11 -3.90 18.60 -3.26
N ILE A 12 -2.80 17.90 -3.53
CA ILE A 12 -1.99 18.07 -4.74
C ILE A 12 -2.76 17.62 -6.00
N LEU A 13 -3.44 16.48 -5.94
CA LEU A 13 -4.24 15.96 -7.05
C LEU A 13 -5.45 16.86 -7.35
N GLU A 14 -6.12 17.39 -6.33
CA GLU A 14 -7.23 18.34 -6.47
C GLU A 14 -6.77 19.67 -7.08
N GLN A 15 -5.61 20.19 -6.65
CA GLN A 15 -5.00 21.39 -7.25
C GLN A 15 -4.63 21.17 -8.74
N ALA A 16 -4.32 19.94 -9.13
CA ALA A 16 -4.10 19.57 -10.52
C ALA A 16 -5.40 19.36 -11.33
N GLY A 17 -6.58 19.58 -10.73
CA GLY A 17 -7.88 19.54 -11.39
C GLY A 17 -8.57 18.18 -11.40
N TYR A 18 -8.12 17.23 -10.56
CA TYR A 18 -8.74 15.91 -10.46
C TYR A 18 -9.74 15.84 -9.30
N GLU A 19 -10.83 15.10 -9.50
CA GLU A 19 -11.68 14.63 -8.41
C GLU A 19 -11.05 13.40 -7.75
N VAL A 20 -10.90 13.42 -6.42
CA VAL A 20 -10.24 12.36 -5.66
C VAL A 20 -11.26 11.58 -4.83
N LEU A 21 -11.31 10.27 -5.06
CA LEU A 21 -12.09 9.33 -4.25
C LEU A 21 -11.16 8.61 -3.28
N VAL A 22 -11.40 8.74 -1.97
CA VAL A 22 -10.61 8.09 -0.92
C VAL A 22 -11.34 6.85 -0.41
N PHE A 23 -10.64 5.72 -0.37
CA PHE A 23 -11.17 4.45 0.13
C PHE A 23 -10.44 4.03 1.41
N HIS A 24 -11.19 3.66 2.44
CA HIS A 24 -10.61 3.06 3.64
C HIS A 24 -10.21 1.61 3.36
N ALA A 25 -8.94 1.26 3.61
CA ALA A 25 -8.38 -0.07 3.37
C ALA A 25 -8.85 -1.10 4.42
N THR A 26 -10.17 -1.32 4.51
CA THR A 26 -10.83 -2.25 5.43
C THR A 26 -11.29 -3.53 4.73
N GLY A 27 -10.67 -3.87 3.60
CA GLY A 27 -11.06 -4.95 2.70
C GLY A 27 -12.16 -4.54 1.73
N THR A 28 -13.25 -3.97 2.25
CA THR A 28 -14.35 -3.43 1.43
C THR A 28 -13.90 -2.27 0.55
N GLY A 29 -13.11 -1.33 1.09
CA GLY A 29 -12.66 -0.17 0.32
C GLY A 29 -11.74 -0.56 -0.83
N GLY A 30 -10.78 -1.46 -0.62
CA GLY A 30 -9.97 -2.02 -1.71
C GLY A 30 -10.82 -2.65 -2.80
N ARG A 31 -11.77 -3.53 -2.44
CA ARG A 31 -12.68 -4.14 -3.42
C ARG A 31 -13.52 -3.12 -4.19
N THR A 32 -14.04 -2.10 -3.52
CA THR A 32 -14.81 -1.04 -4.17
C THR A 32 -13.93 -0.27 -5.16
N MET A 33 -12.71 0.07 -4.78
CA MET A 33 -11.74 0.73 -5.66
C MET A 33 -11.42 -0.13 -6.89
N GLU A 34 -11.09 -1.42 -6.72
CA GLU A 34 -10.82 -2.37 -7.81
C GLU A 34 -12.01 -2.48 -8.79
N HIS A 35 -13.25 -2.50 -8.27
CA HIS A 35 -14.45 -2.52 -9.08
C HIS A 35 -14.61 -1.24 -9.91
N LEU A 36 -14.39 -0.07 -9.31
CA LEU A 36 -14.48 1.21 -10.01
C LEU A 36 -13.43 1.33 -11.11
N ILE A 37 -12.19 0.89 -10.85
CA ILE A 37 -11.12 0.80 -11.86
C ILE A 37 -11.57 -0.09 -13.02
N SER A 38 -12.02 -1.31 -12.72
CA SER A 38 -12.47 -2.27 -13.74
C SER A 38 -13.65 -1.77 -14.56
N SER A 39 -14.50 -0.93 -13.98
CA SER A 39 -15.64 -0.30 -14.67
C SER A 39 -15.29 0.91 -15.54
N GLY A 40 -14.00 1.27 -15.65
CA GLY A 40 -13.52 2.39 -16.47
C GLY A 40 -13.84 3.77 -15.90
N ARG A 41 -14.17 3.86 -14.60
CA ARG A 41 -14.51 5.13 -13.92
C ARG A 41 -13.30 5.85 -13.32
N ILE A 42 -12.15 5.18 -13.25
CA ILE A 42 -10.93 5.71 -12.63
C ILE A 42 -9.87 5.97 -13.71
N ARG A 43 -9.23 7.14 -13.67
CA ARG A 43 -8.19 7.57 -14.63
C ARG A 43 -6.76 7.41 -14.13
N GLY A 44 -6.57 7.28 -12.83
CA GLY A 44 -5.28 7.06 -12.17
C GLY A 44 -5.50 6.56 -10.75
N VAL A 45 -4.55 5.79 -10.24
CA VAL A 45 -4.65 5.14 -8.93
C VAL A 45 -3.45 5.51 -8.08
N LEU A 46 -3.70 6.08 -6.90
CA LEU A 46 -2.69 6.32 -5.87
C LEU A 46 -2.93 5.36 -4.70
N ASP A 47 -2.32 4.19 -4.77
CA ASP A 47 -2.55 3.11 -3.82
C ASP A 47 -1.51 3.11 -2.71
N ILE A 48 -1.66 4.05 -1.78
CA ILE A 48 -0.70 4.26 -0.70
C ILE A 48 -0.84 3.21 0.40
N THR A 49 -2.07 2.81 0.75
CA THR A 49 -2.35 1.94 1.90
C THR A 49 -2.80 0.57 1.43
N THR A 50 -1.85 -0.37 1.42
CA THR A 50 -2.02 -1.71 0.85
C THR A 50 -2.09 -2.82 1.92
N THR A 51 -2.32 -2.43 3.19
CA THR A 51 -2.48 -3.29 4.39
C THR A 51 -3.39 -4.50 4.22
N GLU A 52 -4.40 -4.42 3.34
CA GLU A 52 -5.33 -5.52 3.06
C GLU A 52 -4.59 -6.79 2.58
N TRP A 53 -3.38 -6.65 2.02
CA TRP A 53 -2.52 -7.79 1.68
C TRP A 53 -1.89 -8.47 2.89
N ALA A 54 -1.51 -7.73 3.94
CA ALA A 54 -1.03 -8.32 5.19
C ALA A 54 -2.13 -9.17 5.84
N ASP A 55 -3.36 -8.65 5.84
CA ASP A 55 -4.54 -9.37 6.28
C ASP A 55 -4.85 -10.60 5.41
N GLU A 56 -4.76 -10.48 4.08
CA GLU A 56 -4.99 -11.59 3.16
C GLU A 56 -3.97 -12.72 3.37
N LEU A 57 -2.69 -12.38 3.47
CA LEU A 57 -1.60 -13.34 3.61
C LEU A 57 -1.64 -14.07 4.95
N VAL A 58 -1.76 -13.32 6.05
CA VAL A 58 -1.57 -13.85 7.41
C VAL A 58 -2.89 -14.40 7.98
N GLY A 59 -4.03 -13.91 7.48
CA GLY A 59 -5.37 -14.29 7.93
C GLY A 59 -5.97 -13.30 8.93
N GLY A 60 -5.80 -12.01 8.67
CA GLY A 60 -6.47 -10.91 9.37
C GLY A 60 -7.96 -10.78 8.98
N VAL A 61 -8.61 -9.71 9.46
CA VAL A 61 -10.06 -9.52 9.32
C VAL A 61 -10.46 -8.55 8.19
N LEU A 62 -9.55 -7.67 7.76
CA LEU A 62 -9.77 -6.60 6.79
C LEU A 62 -9.21 -6.97 5.40
N ARG A 63 -9.65 -8.12 4.90
CA ARG A 63 -9.19 -8.71 3.64
C ARG A 63 -9.87 -8.13 2.42
N ALA A 64 -9.12 -7.81 1.37
CA ALA A 64 -9.65 -7.39 0.07
C ALA A 64 -9.79 -8.53 -0.96
N GLY A 65 -9.25 -9.72 -0.65
CA GLY A 65 -9.28 -10.87 -1.55
C GLY A 65 -8.06 -10.93 -2.48
N PRO A 66 -7.86 -12.07 -3.17
CA PRO A 66 -6.63 -12.38 -3.89
C PRO A 66 -6.41 -11.54 -5.17
N GLU A 67 -7.45 -10.85 -5.67
CA GLU A 67 -7.39 -10.01 -6.87
C GLU A 67 -6.93 -8.57 -6.58
N ARG A 68 -6.59 -8.25 -5.33
CA ARG A 68 -6.10 -6.92 -4.94
C ARG A 68 -4.83 -6.55 -5.74
N LEU A 69 -4.72 -5.29 -6.15
CA LEU A 69 -3.71 -4.71 -7.04
C LEU A 69 -3.82 -5.13 -8.52
N GLU A 70 -4.84 -5.87 -8.93
CA GLU A 70 -4.91 -6.37 -10.31
C GLU A 70 -5.75 -5.51 -11.27
N ALA A 71 -6.75 -4.75 -10.81
CA ALA A 71 -7.63 -4.02 -11.74
C ALA A 71 -6.85 -2.97 -12.55
N ALA A 72 -6.01 -2.17 -11.89
CA ALA A 72 -5.19 -1.16 -12.58
C ALA A 72 -4.20 -1.83 -13.54
N ALA A 73 -3.56 -2.91 -13.09
CA ALA A 73 -2.63 -3.70 -13.91
C ALA A 73 -3.30 -4.25 -15.19
N ARG A 74 -4.49 -4.83 -15.06
CA ARG A 74 -5.25 -5.46 -16.16
C ARG A 74 -5.88 -4.43 -17.11
N THR A 75 -6.35 -3.30 -16.59
CA THR A 75 -7.00 -2.24 -17.39
C THR A 75 -6.02 -1.23 -17.98
N GLY A 76 -4.76 -1.23 -17.51
CA GLY A 76 -3.73 -0.29 -17.95
C GLY A 76 -3.90 1.12 -17.39
N VAL A 77 -4.71 1.29 -16.33
CA VAL A 77 -4.84 2.57 -15.63
C VAL A 77 -3.52 2.90 -14.94
N PRO A 78 -2.96 4.12 -15.14
CA PRO A 78 -1.75 4.56 -14.46
C PRO A 78 -1.84 4.42 -12.95
N ALA A 79 -0.82 3.83 -12.33
CA ALA A 79 -0.84 3.54 -10.90
C ALA A 79 0.48 3.85 -10.19
N VAL A 80 0.39 4.39 -8.97
CA VAL A 80 1.50 4.49 -8.03
C VAL A 80 1.14 3.68 -6.79
N ILE A 81 2.03 2.78 -6.39
CA ILE A 81 1.82 1.85 -5.28
C ILE A 81 2.83 2.13 -4.16
N ALA A 82 2.37 2.09 -2.91
CA ALA A 82 3.23 2.17 -1.72
C ALA A 82 2.87 1.08 -0.69
N PRO A 83 3.80 0.70 0.20
CA PRO A 83 3.60 -0.39 1.16
C PRO A 83 2.88 0.05 2.45
N GLY A 84 2.02 1.07 2.37
CA GLY A 84 1.46 1.67 3.57
C GLY A 84 0.64 0.72 4.41
N CYS A 85 0.95 0.72 5.71
CA CYS A 85 0.37 -0.19 6.70
C CYS A 85 0.61 -1.69 6.42
N LEU A 86 1.60 -2.08 5.60
CA LEU A 86 2.00 -3.50 5.47
C LEU A 86 2.71 -4.03 6.73
N ASP A 87 3.07 -3.14 7.65
CA ASP A 87 3.59 -3.47 8.96
C ASP A 87 2.57 -4.10 9.91
N MET A 88 1.28 -4.12 9.56
CA MET A 88 0.23 -4.58 10.46
C MET A 88 -0.79 -5.52 9.82
N VAL A 89 -1.18 -6.53 10.59
CA VAL A 89 -2.35 -7.39 10.36
C VAL A 89 -3.45 -6.99 11.34
N ASN A 90 -4.67 -6.86 10.85
CA ASN A 90 -5.80 -6.38 11.64
C ASN A 90 -6.58 -7.55 12.25
N PHE A 91 -6.84 -7.47 13.55
CA PHE A 91 -7.76 -8.34 14.28
C PHE A 91 -8.78 -7.49 15.05
N TRP A 92 -9.85 -8.13 15.51
CA TRP A 92 -10.83 -7.51 16.39
C TRP A 92 -10.26 -7.37 17.82
N ALA A 93 -11.13 -7.50 18.84
CA ALA A 93 -10.71 -7.45 20.22
C ALA A 93 -9.65 -8.53 20.54
N PRO A 94 -8.73 -8.31 21.49
CA PRO A 94 -7.62 -9.22 21.77
C PRO A 94 -8.01 -10.69 21.95
N GLU A 95 -9.17 -10.93 22.58
CA GLU A 95 -9.74 -12.26 22.81
C GLU A 95 -10.14 -13.03 21.55
N THR A 96 -10.25 -12.35 20.40
CA THR A 96 -10.59 -12.96 19.11
C THR A 96 -9.37 -13.44 18.33
N ILE A 97 -8.17 -13.12 18.80
CA ILE A 97 -6.92 -13.42 18.08
C ILE A 97 -6.66 -14.94 18.16
N PRO A 98 -6.47 -15.63 17.02
CA PRO A 98 -6.17 -17.05 17.01
C PRO A 98 -4.93 -17.42 17.82
N GLU A 99 -5.00 -18.52 18.60
CA GLU A 99 -3.90 -18.98 19.46
C GLU A 99 -2.57 -19.20 18.73
N LYS A 100 -2.61 -19.54 17.43
CA LYS A 100 -1.41 -19.67 16.58
C LYS A 100 -0.55 -18.39 16.51
N PHE A 101 -1.10 -17.23 16.89
CA PHE A 101 -0.38 -15.95 16.95
C PHE A 101 0.10 -15.59 18.36
N GLN A 102 0.03 -16.51 19.32
CA GLN A 102 0.66 -16.30 20.62
C GLN A 102 2.15 -15.95 20.48
N GLY A 103 2.61 -15.01 21.29
CA GLY A 103 4.00 -14.51 21.26
C GLY A 103 4.29 -13.50 20.15
N ARG A 104 3.32 -13.17 19.29
CA ARG A 104 3.44 -12.07 18.33
C ARG A 104 3.36 -10.70 19.02
N GLN A 105 3.86 -9.69 18.34
CA GLN A 105 3.84 -8.31 18.82
C GLN A 105 2.51 -7.65 18.46
N PHE A 106 1.76 -7.26 19.49
CA PHE A 106 0.44 -6.66 19.35
C PHE A 106 0.43 -5.19 19.78
N TYR A 107 -0.38 -4.39 19.10
CA TYR A 107 -0.68 -3.01 19.47
C TYR A 107 -2.20 -2.83 19.53
N ARG A 108 -2.72 -2.47 20.71
CA ARG A 108 -4.15 -2.22 20.88
C ARG A 108 -4.48 -0.82 20.36
N HIS A 109 -4.98 -0.76 19.13
CA HIS A 109 -5.32 0.52 18.49
C HIS A 109 -6.51 1.18 19.16
N ASN A 110 -7.55 0.40 19.46
CA ASN A 110 -8.72 0.84 20.22
C ASN A 110 -9.36 -0.37 20.92
N PRO A 111 -10.47 -0.21 21.68
CA PRO A 111 -11.10 -1.33 22.37
C PRO A 111 -11.51 -2.51 21.48
N ASN A 112 -11.81 -2.26 20.20
CA ASN A 112 -12.34 -3.22 19.23
C ASN A 112 -11.33 -3.70 18.20
N ILE A 113 -10.17 -3.04 18.07
CA ILE A 113 -9.16 -3.32 17.04
C ILE A 113 -7.80 -3.53 17.67
N THR A 114 -7.21 -4.68 17.35
CA THR A 114 -5.85 -5.04 17.72
C THR A 114 -5.03 -5.24 16.46
N LEU A 115 -3.88 -4.58 16.38
CA LEU A 115 -2.93 -4.71 15.29
C LEU A 115 -1.85 -5.71 15.69
N MET A 116 -1.40 -6.54 14.75
CA MET A 116 -0.28 -7.47 14.94
C MET A 116 0.83 -7.12 13.96
N ARG A 117 2.08 -6.94 14.46
CA ARG A 117 3.23 -6.58 13.61
C ARG A 117 3.57 -7.73 12.67
N THR A 118 3.67 -7.45 11.37
CA THR A 118 4.19 -8.39 10.37
C THR A 118 5.68 -8.67 10.58
N THR A 119 6.10 -9.90 10.30
CA THR A 119 7.50 -10.35 10.43
C THR A 119 8.30 -10.14 9.14
N PRO A 120 9.65 -10.25 9.18
CA PRO A 120 10.46 -10.25 7.97
C PRO A 120 10.10 -11.36 6.97
N GLU A 121 9.65 -12.52 7.45
CA GLU A 121 9.19 -13.62 6.58
C GLU A 121 7.91 -13.25 5.83
N GLU A 122 6.92 -12.73 6.55
CA GLU A 122 5.65 -12.28 5.97
C GLU A 122 5.89 -11.10 5.01
N ASN A 123 6.76 -10.16 5.34
CA ASN A 123 7.12 -9.04 4.46
C ASN A 123 7.81 -9.49 3.18
N ARG A 124 8.68 -10.50 3.24
CA ARG A 124 9.28 -11.09 2.02
C ARG A 124 8.22 -11.69 1.11
N GLN A 125 7.25 -12.41 1.66
CA GLN A 125 6.13 -12.97 0.91
C GLN A 125 5.24 -11.87 0.32
N LEU A 126 4.98 -10.80 1.08
CA LEU A 126 4.27 -9.61 0.58
C LEU A 126 5.01 -8.97 -0.60
N GLY A 127 6.33 -8.83 -0.53
CA GLY A 127 7.13 -8.29 -1.64
C GLY A 127 7.05 -9.15 -2.90
N GLN A 128 7.06 -10.48 -2.75
CA GLN A 128 6.86 -11.42 -3.86
C GLN A 128 5.46 -11.31 -4.47
N ILE A 129 4.42 -11.21 -3.63
CA ILE A 129 3.04 -11.03 -4.07
C ILE A 129 2.92 -9.72 -4.85
N PHE A 130 3.44 -8.61 -4.34
CA PHE A 130 3.39 -7.32 -5.02
C PHE A 130 4.07 -7.40 -6.39
N ALA A 131 5.28 -7.94 -6.46
CA ALA A 131 5.96 -8.15 -7.73
C ALA A 131 5.10 -8.98 -8.71
N GLN A 132 4.51 -10.10 -8.25
CA GLN A 132 3.65 -10.93 -9.09
C GLN A 132 2.45 -10.16 -9.66
N LYS A 133 1.79 -9.31 -8.85
CA LYS A 133 0.64 -8.52 -9.28
C LYS A 133 1.06 -7.41 -10.25
N LEU A 134 2.08 -6.64 -9.88
CA LEU A 134 2.52 -5.48 -10.66
C LEU A 134 3.17 -5.88 -11.99
N ASN A 135 3.81 -7.04 -12.08
CA ASN A 135 4.34 -7.57 -13.33
C ASN A 135 3.27 -7.87 -14.38
N GLN A 136 1.99 -7.95 -13.99
CA GLN A 136 0.87 -8.10 -14.92
C GLN A 136 0.42 -6.75 -15.52
N SER A 137 1.02 -5.64 -15.10
CA SER A 137 0.64 -4.30 -15.54
C SER A 137 0.85 -4.12 -17.03
N ARG A 138 -0.25 -3.80 -17.71
CA ARG A 138 -0.30 -3.42 -19.12
C ARG A 138 -0.10 -1.92 -19.34
N GLY A 139 -0.31 -1.12 -18.29
CA GLY A 139 -0.13 0.33 -18.28
C GLY A 139 1.08 0.75 -17.45
N LEU A 140 1.23 2.06 -17.31
CA LEU A 140 2.30 2.67 -16.54
C LEU A 140 2.08 2.45 -15.04
N VAL A 141 3.07 1.92 -14.36
CA VAL A 141 3.04 1.71 -12.91
C VAL A 141 4.39 2.07 -12.31
N ALA A 142 4.38 2.65 -11.10
CA ALA A 142 5.58 2.89 -10.31
C ALA A 142 5.35 2.49 -8.84
N VAL A 143 6.41 2.09 -8.16
CA VAL A 143 6.40 1.76 -6.74
C VAL A 143 7.30 2.73 -5.98
N LEU A 144 6.77 3.33 -4.92
CA LEU A 144 7.52 4.21 -4.02
C LEU A 144 7.54 3.58 -2.63
N VAL A 145 8.73 3.47 -2.04
CA VAL A 145 8.96 2.83 -0.74
C VAL A 145 9.58 3.83 0.24
N PRO A 146 8.93 4.12 1.38
CA PRO A 146 9.50 4.95 2.43
C PRO A 146 10.46 4.12 3.29
N ARG A 147 11.69 4.59 3.50
CA ARG A 147 12.74 3.89 4.26
C ARG A 147 12.68 4.13 5.77
N GLN A 148 11.92 5.12 6.23
CA GLN A 148 11.73 5.40 7.65
C GLN A 148 10.35 4.93 8.16
N GLY A 149 9.79 3.94 7.48
CA GLY A 149 8.66 3.14 7.95
C GLY A 149 7.36 3.32 7.19
N PHE A 150 6.52 2.29 7.25
CA PHE A 150 5.32 2.09 6.44
C PHE A 150 4.05 2.63 7.09
N SER A 151 4.12 3.09 8.33
CA SER A 151 2.96 3.62 9.05
C SER A 151 3.35 4.67 10.09
N MET A 152 2.36 5.25 10.74
CA MET A 152 2.58 6.15 11.88
C MET A 152 3.24 5.46 13.08
N ILE A 153 3.00 4.16 13.27
CA ILE A 153 3.50 3.40 14.41
C ILE A 153 4.74 2.55 14.08
N ASP A 154 5.02 2.40 12.80
CA ASP A 154 6.27 1.90 12.25
C ASP A 154 7.11 3.10 11.80
N ALA A 155 7.85 3.66 12.74
CA ALA A 155 8.75 4.80 12.58
C ALA A 155 9.83 4.69 13.67
N PRO A 156 11.02 5.30 13.53
CA PRO A 156 12.08 5.20 14.55
C PRO A 156 11.57 5.45 15.98
N GLY A 157 11.71 4.44 16.84
CA GLY A 157 11.24 4.47 18.25
C GLY A 157 9.74 4.17 18.45
N GLY A 158 9.00 3.96 17.38
CA GLY A 158 7.59 3.55 17.38
C GLY A 158 7.39 2.08 17.76
N PRO A 159 6.18 1.69 18.18
CA PRO A 159 5.93 0.37 18.72
C PRO A 159 6.04 -0.73 17.67
N PHE A 160 5.91 -0.44 16.38
CA PHE A 160 6.08 -1.41 15.28
C PHE A 160 7.39 -1.21 14.51
N TRP A 161 8.30 -0.34 14.96
CA TRP A 161 9.57 -0.10 14.29
C TRP A 161 10.38 -1.39 14.14
N TRP A 162 10.54 -1.84 12.89
CA TRP A 162 11.31 -3.04 12.57
C TRP A 162 11.91 -2.93 11.15
N PRO A 163 13.01 -2.18 10.98
CA PRO A 163 13.55 -1.86 9.65
C PRO A 163 13.97 -3.10 8.86
N GLU A 164 14.38 -4.19 9.52
CA GLU A 164 14.69 -5.45 8.84
C GLU A 164 13.45 -6.12 8.23
N ALA A 165 12.25 -5.93 8.81
CA ALA A 165 11.02 -6.43 8.23
C ALA A 165 10.65 -5.66 6.96
N ASP A 166 10.75 -4.34 7.01
CA ASP A 166 10.43 -3.47 5.88
C ASP A 166 11.44 -3.66 4.73
N GLN A 167 12.73 -3.80 5.06
CA GLN A 167 13.78 -4.11 4.08
C GLN A 167 13.54 -5.48 3.41
N ALA A 168 13.05 -6.48 4.14
CA ALA A 168 12.73 -7.78 3.56
C ALA A 168 11.61 -7.69 2.50
N PHE A 169 10.62 -6.80 2.69
CA PHE A 169 9.63 -6.49 1.67
C PHE A 169 10.29 -5.85 0.43
N THR A 170 11.10 -4.80 0.65
CA THR A 170 11.73 -4.05 -0.46
C THR A 170 12.67 -4.92 -1.28
N ASP A 171 13.47 -5.74 -0.63
CA ASP A 171 14.41 -6.63 -1.32
C ASP A 171 13.69 -7.70 -2.13
N ALA A 172 12.66 -8.32 -1.56
CA ALA A 172 11.83 -9.30 -2.27
C ALA A 172 11.11 -8.68 -3.47
N LEU A 173 10.56 -7.48 -3.30
CA LEU A 173 9.94 -6.72 -4.38
C LEU A 173 10.97 -6.46 -5.48
N ARG A 174 12.11 -5.84 -5.16
CA ARG A 174 13.17 -5.48 -6.13
C ARG A 174 13.67 -6.68 -6.92
N GLN A 175 13.85 -7.83 -6.27
CA GLN A 175 14.35 -9.05 -6.91
C GLN A 175 13.36 -9.66 -7.92
N ASN A 176 12.06 -9.45 -7.73
CA ASN A 176 11.02 -10.10 -8.52
C ASN A 176 10.28 -9.15 -9.46
N LEU A 177 10.45 -7.83 -9.30
CA LEU A 177 9.78 -6.82 -10.10
C LEU A 177 10.38 -6.74 -11.52
N ARG A 178 9.52 -6.58 -12.52
CA ARG A 178 9.92 -6.39 -13.92
C ARG A 178 10.82 -5.14 -14.02
N PRO A 179 11.97 -5.18 -14.71
CA PRO A 179 12.95 -4.09 -14.71
C PRO A 179 12.48 -2.74 -15.27
N ASP A 180 11.38 -2.71 -16.03
CA ASP A 180 10.80 -1.49 -16.59
C ASP A 180 9.88 -0.75 -15.61
N ILE A 181 9.46 -1.40 -14.52
CA ILE A 181 8.64 -0.79 -13.47
C ILE A 181 9.57 0.00 -12.54
N PRO A 182 9.45 1.33 -12.45
CA PRO A 182 10.26 2.11 -11.54
C PRO A 182 9.97 1.72 -10.09
N LEU A 183 11.02 1.42 -9.35
CA LEU A 183 11.01 1.26 -7.90
C LEU A 183 11.90 2.34 -7.30
N GLU A 184 11.29 3.26 -6.56
CA GLU A 184 11.97 4.37 -5.92
C GLU A 184 11.90 4.24 -4.40
N GLU A 185 13.05 4.34 -3.75
CA GLU A 185 13.16 4.36 -2.29
C GLU A 185 13.46 5.77 -1.82
N LEU A 186 12.69 6.27 -0.86
CA LEU A 186 12.85 7.60 -0.30
C LEU A 186 13.29 7.51 1.15
N ASP A 187 14.26 8.34 1.54
CA ASP A 187 14.66 8.50 2.95
C ASP A 187 13.65 9.33 3.73
N ALA A 188 12.45 8.78 3.87
CA ALA A 188 11.29 9.41 4.49
C ALA A 188 10.41 8.35 5.17
N ASN A 189 9.59 8.77 6.14
CA ASN A 189 8.44 8.00 6.61
C ASN A 189 7.28 8.17 5.62
N ILE A 190 6.37 7.19 5.57
CA ILE A 190 5.20 7.28 4.68
C ILE A 190 4.36 8.55 4.88
N ASN A 191 4.32 9.09 6.09
CA ASN A 191 3.54 10.28 6.44
C ASN A 191 4.31 11.60 6.27
N ASP A 192 5.57 11.55 5.87
CA ASP A 192 6.32 12.77 5.61
C ASP A 192 5.76 13.47 4.36
N PRO A 193 5.60 14.81 4.39
CA PRO A 193 5.03 15.56 3.26
C PRO A 193 5.77 15.36 1.95
N GLU A 194 7.08 15.11 1.99
CA GLU A 194 7.90 14.85 0.81
C GLU A 194 7.56 13.52 0.14
N PHE A 195 7.29 12.46 0.92
CA PHE A 195 6.86 11.18 0.38
C PHE A 195 5.49 11.31 -0.29
N ALA A 196 4.54 11.93 0.40
CA ALA A 196 3.20 12.17 -0.13
C ALA A 196 3.21 13.00 -1.42
N ARG A 197 4.06 14.05 -1.47
CA ARG A 197 4.26 14.86 -2.67
C ARG A 197 4.84 14.03 -3.81
N ARG A 198 5.88 13.23 -3.54
CA ARG A 198 6.51 12.39 -4.57
C ARG A 198 5.51 11.39 -5.14
N CYS A 199 4.68 10.77 -4.30
CA CYS A 199 3.60 9.88 -4.72
C CYS A 199 2.62 10.58 -5.69
N ALA A 200 2.10 11.75 -5.31
CA ALA A 200 1.14 12.49 -6.13
C ALA A 200 1.76 12.99 -7.45
N GLU A 201 2.95 13.59 -7.40
CA GLU A 201 3.65 14.09 -8.59
C GLU A 201 4.02 12.97 -9.56
N THR A 202 4.42 11.81 -9.05
CA THR A 202 4.67 10.62 -9.87
C THR A 202 3.40 10.19 -10.58
N LEU A 203 2.27 10.07 -9.88
CA LEU A 203 1.01 9.68 -10.50
C LEU A 203 0.60 10.68 -11.59
N LEU A 204 0.69 11.98 -11.32
CA LEU A 204 0.39 13.02 -12.30
C LEU A 204 1.27 12.90 -13.54
N ALA A 205 2.56 12.56 -13.38
CA ALA A 205 3.45 12.32 -14.50
C ALA A 205 3.04 11.09 -15.33
N LEU A 206 2.74 9.96 -14.67
CA LEU A 206 2.26 8.75 -15.36
C LEU A 206 0.95 9.01 -16.11
N MET A 207 0.02 9.75 -15.51
CA MET A 207 -1.26 10.10 -16.13
C MET A 207 -1.08 10.99 -17.36
N ARG A 208 -0.16 11.96 -17.34
CA ARG A 208 0.17 12.78 -18.52
C ARG A 208 0.81 11.95 -19.63
N GLN A 209 1.70 11.02 -19.29
CA GLN A 209 2.36 10.14 -20.25
C GLN A 209 1.37 9.15 -20.90
N ALA A 210 0.36 8.71 -20.17
CA ALA A 210 -0.66 7.78 -20.68
C ALA A 210 -1.70 8.45 -21.60
N GLN A 211 -1.75 9.78 -21.65
CA GLN A 211 -2.63 10.46 -22.62
C GLN A 211 -2.05 10.28 -24.03
N PRO A 212 -2.88 9.88 -25.02
CA PRO A 212 -2.44 9.87 -26.41
C PRO A 212 -1.97 11.28 -26.77
N ALA A 213 -0.86 11.39 -27.52
CA ALA A 213 -0.52 12.63 -28.20
C ALA A 213 -1.73 12.99 -29.07
N GLY A 214 -2.38 14.12 -28.74
CA GLY A 214 -3.55 14.62 -29.46
C GLY A 214 -3.26 14.94 -30.91
#